data_AF-A0A0P4WAM7-F1
#
_entry.id   AF-A0A0P4WAM7-F1
#
_cell.length_a   1.000
_cell.length_b   1.000
_cell.length_c   1.000
_cell.angle_alpha   90.00
_cell.angle_beta   90.00
_cell.angle_gamma   90.00
#
_symmetry.space_group_name_H-M   'P 1'
#
loop_
_entity.id
_entity.type
_entity.pdbx_description
1 polymer ?
#
loop_
_entity_poly.entity_id
_entity_poly.type
_entity_poly.pdbx_seq_one_letter_code
_entity_poly.pdbx_strand_id
1 'polypeptide(L)'
;MDSPSIAAFITLFIVVNGLKGEFCPRGEEEDTRYLLYDVNSGEGFNLRRDVYVRVANLVRKLSQDHNWVLVLPPWGRFYHWFNTPPGTYFPWKSFFDVGSLQKWIRVIEFEDFLKAHGPNVNSAYVLQHYEEGWTDGKWEEKYDERPCIGRPAFQYKDQERVWVGNLWGSQLTSQTFSCVSVQGHASTIIPLLMKDASSRSIYIGRAETIIHDEYGGKWYWKARRSMRFATHLEDEAAKFRATHLASNDVQDSTQLASDWRDTKPQRKRDRGGPYVAVHLRRNDFVQARGKEVPSLKKAAQQIKHIIKKQNLTSAFIATDAPREAGKFASICLPPSVCA
;
A
#
# COMPACT_ATOMS: atom_id res chain seq x y z
N MET A 1 -24.38 -24.95 73.96
CA MET A 1 -23.52 -25.44 72.87
C MET A 1 -23.96 -24.75 71.61
N ASP A 2 -22.99 -24.43 70.76
CA ASP A 2 -23.13 -23.93 69.39
C ASP A 2 -23.19 -22.40 69.20
N SER A 3 -21.97 -21.85 69.13
CA SER A 3 -21.64 -20.63 68.40
C SER A 3 -22.03 -20.75 66.92
N PRO A 4 -22.51 -19.68 66.27
CA PRO A 4 -22.70 -19.69 64.83
C PRO A 4 -21.35 -19.60 64.11
N SER A 5 -21.08 -20.63 63.31
CA SER A 5 -19.93 -20.78 62.44
C SER A 5 -19.85 -19.65 61.41
N ILE A 6 -18.71 -18.96 61.38
CA ILE A 6 -18.33 -18.00 60.35
C ILE A 6 -18.19 -18.76 59.03
N ALA A 7 -19.11 -18.53 58.09
CA ALA A 7 -18.96 -18.99 56.72
C ALA A 7 -17.95 -18.08 56.01
N ALA A 8 -16.72 -18.55 55.85
CA ALA A 8 -15.70 -17.90 55.04
C ALA A 8 -16.09 -18.00 53.56
N PHE A 9 -16.47 -16.87 52.96
CA PHE A 9 -16.53 -16.73 51.50
C PHE A 9 -15.10 -16.74 50.95
N ILE A 10 -14.64 -17.87 50.44
CA ILE A 10 -13.43 -17.93 49.61
C ILE A 10 -13.83 -17.46 48.21
N THR A 11 -13.66 -16.16 47.95
CA THR A 11 -13.67 -15.62 46.59
C THR A 11 -12.36 -16.03 45.93
N LEU A 12 -12.43 -17.00 45.00
CA LEU A 12 -11.30 -17.41 44.19
C LEU A 12 -10.98 -16.28 43.18
N PHE A 13 -9.97 -15.47 43.48
CA PHE A 13 -9.38 -14.55 42.52
C PHE A 13 -8.37 -15.30 41.66
N ILE A 14 -8.78 -15.73 40.46
CA ILE A 14 -7.84 -16.19 39.44
C ILE A 14 -7.20 -14.95 38.82
N VAL A 15 -5.99 -14.63 39.26
CA VAL A 15 -5.14 -13.64 38.59
C VAL A 15 -4.46 -14.33 37.40
N VAL A 16 -5.03 -14.19 36.21
CA VAL A 16 -4.37 -14.60 34.97
C VAL A 16 -3.39 -13.51 34.56
N ASN A 17 -2.17 -13.56 35.10
CA ASN A 17 -1.05 -12.78 34.58
C ASN A 17 -0.41 -13.54 33.42
N GLY A 18 -0.46 -12.95 32.22
CA GLY A 18 0.28 -13.44 31.06
C GLY A 18 -0.55 -14.15 30.00
N LEU A 19 -1.52 -13.45 29.40
CA LEU A 19 -1.92 -13.75 28.03
C LEU A 19 -1.21 -12.74 27.11
N LYS A 20 0.02 -13.08 26.70
CA LYS A 20 0.47 -12.67 25.37
C LYS A 20 -0.47 -13.40 24.41
N GLY A 21 -1.56 -12.74 24.04
CA GLY A 21 -2.49 -13.26 23.06
C GLY A 21 -1.75 -13.36 21.73
N GLU A 22 -1.22 -14.53 21.41
CA GLU A 22 -1.20 -14.96 20.03
C GLU A 22 -2.65 -14.83 19.53
N PHE A 23 -2.84 -14.06 18.46
CA PHE A 23 -4.11 -14.07 17.73
C PHE A 23 -4.31 -15.52 17.25
N CYS A 24 -5.10 -16.31 18.00
CA CYS A 24 -5.63 -17.54 17.44
C CYS A 24 -6.40 -17.13 16.17
N PRO A 25 -6.14 -17.76 15.01
CA PRO A 25 -6.96 -17.52 13.84
C PRO A 25 -8.39 -17.86 14.24
N ARG A 26 -9.27 -16.85 14.19
CA ARG A 26 -10.71 -17.10 14.18
C ARG A 26 -10.94 -18.15 13.09
N GLY A 27 -11.54 -19.28 13.43
CA GLY A 27 -11.92 -20.30 12.45
C GLY A 27 -12.60 -19.63 11.27
N GLU A 28 -12.26 -20.05 10.05
CA GLU A 28 -12.83 -19.46 8.84
C GLU A 28 -14.35 -19.52 8.92
N GLU A 29 -14.99 -18.37 8.98
CA GLU A 29 -16.45 -18.29 8.82
C GLU A 29 -16.76 -18.77 7.39
N GLU A 30 -17.68 -19.74 7.26
CA GLU A 30 -18.06 -20.42 6.00
C GLU A 30 -18.44 -19.45 4.85
N ASP A 31 -18.65 -18.17 5.15
CA ASP A 31 -19.00 -17.12 4.19
C ASP A 31 -17.87 -16.14 3.84
N THR A 32 -16.62 -16.44 4.22
CA THR A 32 -15.47 -15.56 3.91
C THR A 32 -15.19 -15.53 2.40
N ARG A 33 -15.02 -14.31 1.86
CA ARG A 33 -14.64 -14.04 0.47
C ARG A 33 -13.30 -13.33 0.39
N TYR A 34 -12.55 -13.63 -0.67
CA TYR A 34 -11.20 -13.13 -0.90
C TYR A 34 -11.15 -12.27 -2.15
N LEU A 35 -10.61 -11.06 -2.00
CA LEU A 35 -10.30 -10.18 -3.13
C LEU A 35 -8.80 -10.16 -3.36
N LEU A 36 -8.38 -10.55 -4.55
CA LEU A 36 -7.02 -10.41 -5.07
C LEU A 36 -7.02 -9.29 -6.11
N TYR A 37 -5.93 -8.54 -6.22
CA TYR A 37 -5.82 -7.53 -7.28
C TYR A 37 -4.38 -7.37 -7.77
N ASP A 38 -4.21 -7.01 -9.04
CA ASP A 38 -2.94 -6.53 -9.59
C ASP A 38 -3.09 -5.18 -10.29
N VAL A 39 -1.96 -4.55 -10.52
CA VAL A 39 -1.82 -3.24 -11.16
C VAL A 39 -0.94 -3.40 -12.40
N ASN A 40 -1.17 -2.58 -13.42
CA ASN A 40 -0.32 -2.50 -14.61
C ASN A 40 1.19 -2.61 -14.28
N SER A 41 1.92 -3.45 -15.01
CA SER A 41 3.33 -3.77 -14.74
C SER A 41 4.27 -2.56 -14.86
N GLY A 42 3.89 -1.56 -15.66
CA GLY A 42 4.60 -0.29 -15.77
C GLY A 42 4.52 0.60 -14.52
N GLU A 43 3.60 0.30 -13.59
CA GLU A 43 3.37 1.16 -12.43
C GLU A 43 4.36 0.91 -11.30
N GLY A 44 4.91 2.01 -10.80
CA GLY A 44 5.89 2.01 -9.71
C GLY A 44 5.28 1.79 -8.33
N PHE A 45 6.16 1.56 -7.36
CA PHE A 45 5.81 1.28 -5.96
C PHE A 45 4.81 2.27 -5.34
N ASN A 46 5.01 3.58 -5.56
CA ASN A 46 4.16 4.60 -4.94
C ASN A 46 2.76 4.72 -5.54
N LEU A 47 2.57 4.47 -6.85
CA LEU A 47 1.22 4.40 -7.41
C LEU A 47 0.49 3.15 -6.91
N ARG A 48 1.18 2.00 -6.83
CA ARG A 48 0.61 0.76 -6.30
C ARG A 48 0.10 0.91 -4.85
N ARG A 49 0.79 1.72 -4.04
CA ARG A 49 0.31 2.11 -2.69
C ARG A 49 -0.97 2.95 -2.73
N ASP A 50 -1.11 3.83 -3.71
CA ASP A 50 -2.35 4.59 -3.92
C ASP A 50 -3.48 3.66 -4.39
N VAL A 51 -3.21 2.71 -5.28
CA VAL A 51 -4.20 1.70 -5.70
C VAL A 51 -4.62 0.82 -4.52
N TYR A 52 -3.72 0.45 -3.61
CA TYR A 52 -4.09 -0.22 -2.35
C TYR A 52 -5.14 0.58 -1.59
N VAL A 53 -5.02 1.91 -1.48
CA VAL A 53 -6.02 2.74 -0.79
C VAL A 53 -7.39 2.66 -1.47
N ARG A 54 -7.43 2.60 -2.80
CA ARG A 54 -8.67 2.42 -3.57
C ARG A 54 -9.31 1.07 -3.28
N VAL A 55 -8.53 -0.01 -3.42
CA VAL A 55 -8.99 -1.39 -3.23
C VAL A 55 -9.35 -1.67 -1.76
N ALA A 56 -8.59 -1.12 -0.80
CA ALA A 56 -8.90 -1.27 0.62
C ALA A 56 -10.23 -0.59 0.99
N ASN A 57 -10.54 0.56 0.38
CA ASN A 57 -11.83 1.23 0.56
C ASN A 57 -12.98 0.46 -0.11
N LEU A 58 -12.74 -0.16 -1.26
CA LEU A 58 -13.67 -1.09 -1.89
C LEU A 58 -13.97 -2.29 -0.98
N VAL A 59 -12.95 -2.96 -0.46
CA VAL A 59 -13.10 -4.07 0.48
C VAL A 59 -13.83 -3.63 1.75
N ARG A 60 -13.54 -2.43 2.28
CA ARG A 60 -14.28 -1.87 3.41
C ARG A 60 -15.78 -1.73 3.12
N LYS A 61 -16.16 -1.28 1.92
CA LYS A 61 -17.57 -1.17 1.51
C LYS A 61 -18.22 -2.55 1.35
N LEU A 62 -17.55 -3.48 0.67
CA LEU A 62 -17.98 -4.87 0.54
C LEU A 62 -18.16 -5.55 1.91
N SER A 63 -17.30 -5.18 2.87
CA SER A 63 -17.31 -5.73 4.24
C SER A 63 -18.43 -5.22 5.14
N GLN A 64 -19.31 -4.33 4.63
CA GLN A 64 -20.46 -3.86 5.40
C GLN A 64 -21.55 -4.93 5.49
N ASP A 65 -21.68 -5.76 4.44
CA ASP A 65 -22.74 -6.77 4.32
C ASP A 65 -22.19 -8.22 4.27
N HIS A 66 -20.90 -8.40 3.95
CA HIS A 66 -20.28 -9.71 3.76
C HIS A 66 -18.88 -9.78 4.37
N ASN A 67 -18.36 -10.98 4.58
CA ASN A 67 -17.02 -11.15 5.12
C ASN A 67 -15.95 -11.12 4.03
N TRP A 68 -15.37 -9.94 3.74
CA TRP A 68 -14.30 -9.82 2.74
C TRP A 68 -12.91 -9.70 3.36
N VAL A 69 -11.94 -10.37 2.74
CA VAL A 69 -10.51 -10.32 3.06
C VAL A 69 -9.76 -9.87 1.82
N LEU A 70 -8.89 -8.87 1.97
CA LEU A 70 -7.98 -8.45 0.90
C LEU A 70 -6.72 -9.31 0.95
N VAL A 71 -6.43 -10.00 -0.15
CA VAL A 71 -5.16 -10.69 -0.34
C VAL A 71 -4.16 -9.69 -0.90
N LEU A 72 -3.07 -9.48 -0.17
CA LEU A 72 -2.06 -8.48 -0.51
C LEU A 72 -1.16 -8.99 -1.66
N PRO A 73 -1.10 -8.29 -2.80
CA PRO A 73 -0.29 -8.74 -3.93
C PRO A 73 1.20 -8.61 -3.62
N PRO A 74 2.03 -9.65 -3.85
CA PRO A 74 3.46 -9.57 -3.61
C PRO A 74 4.13 -8.43 -4.39
N TRP A 75 5.14 -7.83 -3.78
CA TRP A 75 5.96 -6.82 -4.44
C TRP A 75 6.96 -7.50 -5.38
N GLY A 76 6.66 -7.47 -6.67
CA GLY A 76 7.57 -7.98 -7.70
C GLY A 76 8.63 -6.97 -8.14
N ARG A 77 9.30 -7.26 -9.25
CA ARG A 77 10.23 -6.34 -9.88
C ARG A 77 9.47 -5.19 -10.57
N PHE A 78 9.49 -4.01 -9.96
CA PHE A 78 8.92 -2.80 -10.56
C PHE A 78 9.91 -2.02 -11.40
N TYR A 79 9.39 -1.08 -12.18
CA TYR A 79 10.18 0.00 -12.74
C TYR A 79 10.99 0.71 -11.61
N HIS A 80 12.29 0.91 -11.84
CA HIS A 80 13.34 1.34 -10.88
C HIS A 80 13.93 0.30 -9.93
N TRP A 81 13.41 -0.93 -9.85
CA TRP A 81 13.98 -1.98 -9.00
C TRP A 81 15.08 -2.74 -9.79
N PHE A 82 16.08 -1.98 -10.24
CA PHE A 82 17.07 -2.45 -11.23
C PHE A 82 17.90 -3.63 -10.72
N ASN A 83 18.16 -3.66 -9.41
CA ASN A 83 19.00 -4.66 -8.75
C ASN A 83 18.21 -5.87 -8.22
N THR A 84 16.89 -5.90 -8.41
CA THR A 84 16.06 -7.03 -8.00
C THR A 84 16.05 -8.09 -9.10
N PRO A 85 16.51 -9.33 -8.82
CA PRO A 85 16.50 -10.41 -9.81
C PRO A 85 15.08 -10.70 -10.35
N PRO A 86 14.94 -11.07 -11.64
CA PRO A 86 13.66 -11.56 -12.16
C PRO A 86 13.09 -12.70 -11.31
N GLY A 87 11.77 -12.72 -11.12
CA GLY A 87 11.10 -13.74 -10.31
C GLY A 87 11.24 -13.56 -8.79
N THR A 88 11.84 -12.45 -8.33
CA THR A 88 11.86 -12.12 -6.89
C THR A 88 10.55 -11.43 -6.51
N TYR A 89 9.91 -11.92 -5.45
CA TYR A 89 8.70 -11.37 -4.88
C TYR A 89 8.86 -11.17 -3.38
N PHE A 90 8.45 -10.02 -2.87
CA PHE A 90 8.51 -9.69 -1.45
C PHE A 90 7.11 -9.61 -0.86
N PRO A 91 6.88 -10.15 0.35
CA PRO A 91 5.61 -9.96 1.06
C PRO A 91 5.46 -8.51 1.55
N TRP A 92 4.25 -8.12 1.92
CA TRP A 92 3.99 -6.77 2.42
C TRP A 92 4.69 -6.46 3.73
N LYS A 93 4.86 -7.45 4.61
CA LYS A 93 5.65 -7.32 5.85
C LYS A 93 7.10 -6.85 5.65
N SER A 94 7.65 -6.97 4.43
CA SER A 94 8.97 -6.42 4.09
C SER A 94 8.99 -4.89 4.04
N PHE A 95 7.84 -4.23 3.87
CA PHE A 95 7.76 -2.77 3.71
C PHE A 95 6.76 -2.10 4.66
N PHE A 96 5.72 -2.81 5.07
CA PHE A 96 4.63 -2.28 5.89
C PHE A 96 4.38 -3.14 7.12
N ASP A 97 3.93 -2.51 8.20
CA ASP A 97 3.38 -3.23 9.35
C ASP A 97 1.99 -3.77 9.00
N VAL A 98 1.92 -5.08 8.72
CA VAL A 98 0.66 -5.76 8.35
C VAL A 98 -0.37 -5.66 9.47
N GLY A 99 0.06 -5.65 10.74
CA GLY A 99 -0.85 -5.46 11.88
C GLY A 99 -1.58 -4.11 11.82
N SER A 100 -0.91 -3.04 11.39
CA SER A 100 -1.54 -1.74 11.16
C SER A 100 -2.54 -1.74 10.01
N LEU A 101 -2.27 -2.47 8.92
CA LEU A 101 -3.22 -2.66 7.81
C LEU A 101 -4.47 -3.43 8.29
N GLN A 102 -4.28 -4.48 9.09
CA GLN A 102 -5.36 -5.32 9.64
C GLN A 102 -6.32 -4.55 10.56
N LYS A 103 -5.87 -3.45 11.17
CA LYS A 103 -6.73 -2.54 11.95
C LYS A 103 -7.69 -1.73 11.06
N TRP A 104 -7.47 -1.68 9.75
CA TRP A 104 -8.33 -0.99 8.81
C TRP A 104 -9.35 -1.93 8.15
N ILE A 105 -8.87 -3.02 7.55
CA ILE A 105 -9.66 -4.06 6.90
C ILE A 105 -8.98 -5.42 7.14
N ARG A 106 -9.70 -6.53 6.97
CA ARG A 106 -9.07 -7.86 7.01
C ARG A 106 -8.12 -7.99 5.82
N VAL A 107 -6.84 -8.23 6.09
CA VAL A 107 -5.81 -8.47 5.07
C VAL A 107 -5.00 -9.71 5.41
N ILE A 108 -4.57 -10.43 4.37
CA ILE A 108 -3.63 -11.56 4.46
C ILE A 108 -2.56 -11.43 3.36
N GLU A 109 -1.40 -12.02 3.58
CA GLU A 109 -0.37 -12.12 2.54
C GLU A 109 -0.81 -13.14 1.48
N PHE A 110 -0.37 -12.94 0.22
CA PHE A 110 -0.69 -13.87 -0.86
C PHE A 110 -0.18 -15.29 -0.62
N GLU A 111 0.99 -15.45 0.01
CA GLU A 111 1.52 -16.77 0.35
C GLU A 111 0.62 -17.50 1.34
N ASP A 112 0.02 -16.79 2.30
CA ASP A 112 -0.91 -17.37 3.27
C ASP A 112 -2.22 -17.78 2.58
N PHE A 113 -2.71 -16.97 1.65
CA PHE A 113 -3.85 -17.35 0.79
C PHE A 113 -3.57 -18.63 0.01
N LEU A 114 -2.41 -18.74 -0.65
CA LEU A 114 -2.05 -19.93 -1.43
C LEU A 114 -1.93 -21.18 -0.55
N LYS A 115 -1.38 -21.06 0.67
CA LYS A 115 -1.26 -22.18 1.61
C LYS A 115 -2.63 -22.69 2.07
N ALA A 116 -3.58 -21.79 2.29
CA ALA A 116 -4.91 -22.14 2.78
C ALA A 116 -5.87 -22.60 1.68
N HIS A 117 -5.82 -21.97 0.50
CA HIS A 117 -6.84 -22.12 -0.55
C HIS A 117 -6.30 -22.66 -1.88
N GLY A 118 -4.99 -22.77 -2.01
CA GLY A 118 -4.34 -23.11 -3.27
C GLY A 118 -4.38 -21.98 -4.30
N PRO A 119 -3.95 -22.25 -5.54
CA PRO A 119 -3.83 -21.24 -6.60
C PRO A 119 -5.14 -20.99 -7.37
N ASN A 120 -6.26 -21.57 -6.93
CA ASN A 120 -7.53 -21.43 -7.62
C ASN A 120 -8.26 -20.18 -7.15
N VAL A 121 -8.65 -19.32 -8.08
CA VAL A 121 -9.65 -18.28 -7.86
C VAL A 121 -10.96 -18.67 -8.56
N ASN A 122 -12.12 -18.26 -8.05
CA ASN A 122 -13.39 -18.59 -8.70
C ASN A 122 -13.60 -17.75 -9.96
N SER A 123 -13.29 -16.45 -9.88
CA SER A 123 -13.53 -15.50 -10.97
C SER A 123 -12.35 -14.57 -11.17
N ALA A 124 -12.01 -14.31 -12.42
CA ALA A 124 -10.96 -13.37 -12.80
C ALA A 124 -11.53 -12.28 -13.70
N TYR A 125 -11.36 -11.02 -13.29
CA TYR A 125 -11.75 -9.85 -14.08
C TYR A 125 -10.51 -9.04 -14.42
N VAL A 126 -10.42 -8.56 -15.66
CA VAL A 126 -9.39 -7.58 -16.05
C VAL A 126 -10.08 -6.29 -16.42
N LEU A 127 -9.78 -5.23 -15.66
CA LEU A 127 -10.34 -3.92 -15.92
C LEU A 127 -9.66 -3.27 -17.13
N GLN A 128 -10.44 -2.53 -17.90
CA GLN A 128 -9.97 -1.77 -19.05
C GLN A 128 -10.79 -0.49 -19.21
N HIS A 129 -10.32 0.42 -20.06
CA HIS A 129 -11.13 1.57 -20.46
C HIS A 129 -12.19 1.15 -21.49
N TYR A 130 -13.19 1.99 -21.71
CA TYR A 130 -14.04 1.89 -22.89
C TYR A 130 -13.21 2.20 -24.14
N GLU A 131 -13.28 1.35 -25.17
CA GLU A 131 -12.48 1.50 -26.39
C GLU A 131 -12.88 2.75 -27.17
N GLU A 132 -14.18 3.06 -27.14
CA GLU A 132 -14.78 4.28 -27.68
C GLU A 132 -14.37 5.56 -26.92
N GLY A 133 -13.72 5.42 -25.75
CA GLY A 133 -13.42 6.53 -24.85
C GLY A 133 -14.70 7.13 -24.24
N TRP A 134 -14.65 8.42 -23.93
CA TRP A 134 -15.80 9.17 -23.46
C TRP A 134 -15.92 10.45 -24.29
N THR A 135 -17.07 10.66 -24.92
CA THR A 135 -17.37 11.87 -25.69
C THR A 135 -18.26 12.80 -24.87
N ASP A 136 -18.19 14.10 -25.16
CA ASP A 136 -19.21 15.10 -24.77
C ASP A 136 -19.27 15.54 -23.30
N GLY A 137 -18.17 15.43 -22.55
CA GLY A 137 -18.06 16.11 -21.25
C GLY A 137 -18.89 15.49 -20.12
N LYS A 138 -19.66 14.43 -20.39
CA LYS A 138 -20.45 13.70 -19.39
C LYS A 138 -19.63 12.53 -18.85
N TRP A 139 -19.15 12.67 -17.63
CA TRP A 139 -18.56 11.57 -16.90
C TRP A 139 -19.69 10.76 -16.24
N GLU A 140 -19.79 9.48 -16.58
CA GLU A 140 -20.79 8.55 -16.06
C GLU A 140 -20.10 7.37 -15.37
N GLU A 141 -20.58 6.98 -14.19
CA GLU A 141 -20.12 5.78 -13.51
C GLU A 141 -20.80 4.54 -14.09
N LYS A 142 -20.01 3.70 -14.75
CA LYS A 142 -20.51 2.45 -15.34
C LYS A 142 -19.41 1.41 -15.51
N TYR A 143 -19.85 0.17 -15.65
CA TYR A 143 -19.02 -0.94 -16.06
C TYR A 143 -19.79 -1.85 -17.01
N ASP A 144 -19.10 -2.45 -17.97
CA ASP A 144 -19.66 -3.42 -18.90
C ASP A 144 -18.67 -4.56 -19.16
N GLU A 145 -19.15 -5.81 -19.16
CA GLU A 145 -18.37 -6.93 -19.69
C GLU A 145 -18.20 -6.74 -21.20
N ARG A 146 -16.96 -6.69 -21.68
CA ARG A 146 -16.60 -6.36 -23.06
C ARG A 146 -15.49 -7.28 -23.58
N PRO A 147 -15.32 -7.39 -24.90
CA PRO A 147 -14.12 -8.02 -25.46
C PRO A 147 -12.84 -7.41 -24.88
N CYS A 148 -11.83 -8.24 -24.66
CA CYS A 148 -10.57 -7.78 -24.11
C CYS A 148 -9.83 -6.86 -25.09
N ILE A 149 -9.44 -5.67 -24.62
CA ILE A 149 -8.56 -4.77 -25.36
C ILE A 149 -7.12 -5.28 -25.21
N GLY A 150 -6.61 -5.88 -26.28
CA GLY A 150 -5.28 -6.48 -26.30
C GLY A 150 -5.25 -7.90 -25.74
N ARG A 151 -4.05 -8.37 -25.38
CA ARG A 151 -3.84 -9.77 -24.98
C ARG A 151 -4.40 -10.01 -23.57
N PRO A 152 -5.29 -11.01 -23.38
CA PRO A 152 -5.85 -11.30 -22.06
C PRO A 152 -4.79 -11.82 -21.10
N ALA A 153 -4.90 -11.43 -19.83
CA ALA A 153 -3.99 -11.86 -18.76
C ALA A 153 -4.14 -13.35 -18.42
N PHE A 154 -5.34 -13.91 -18.68
CA PHE A 154 -5.63 -15.33 -18.54
C PHE A 154 -5.87 -15.96 -19.90
N GLN A 155 -5.40 -17.19 -20.09
CA GLN A 155 -5.62 -17.98 -21.29
C GLN A 155 -6.44 -19.21 -20.95
N TYR A 156 -7.45 -19.51 -21.76
CA TYR A 156 -8.26 -20.71 -21.57
C TYR A 156 -7.45 -21.97 -21.93
N LYS A 157 -7.55 -23.00 -21.10
CA LYS A 157 -6.96 -24.31 -21.31
C LYS A 157 -8.06 -25.35 -21.49
N ASP A 158 -8.27 -25.78 -22.73
CA ASP A 158 -9.40 -26.65 -23.09
C ASP A 158 -9.41 -27.98 -22.32
N GLN A 159 -8.23 -28.60 -22.13
CA GLN A 159 -8.10 -29.90 -21.45
C GLN A 159 -8.54 -29.84 -19.98
N GLU A 160 -8.25 -28.73 -19.30
CA GLU A 160 -8.53 -28.53 -17.88
C GLU A 160 -9.84 -27.76 -17.66
N ARG A 161 -10.39 -27.16 -18.72
CA ARG A 161 -11.59 -26.30 -18.70
C ARG A 161 -11.48 -25.15 -17.71
N VAL A 162 -10.29 -24.58 -17.59
CA VAL A 162 -9.97 -23.44 -16.71
C VAL A 162 -9.24 -22.35 -17.47
N TRP A 163 -9.29 -21.15 -16.90
CA TRP A 163 -8.48 -20.02 -17.30
C TRP A 163 -7.20 -19.99 -16.49
N VAL A 164 -6.06 -19.77 -17.14
CA VAL A 164 -4.74 -19.79 -16.50
C VAL A 164 -4.04 -18.45 -16.66
N GLY A 165 -3.62 -17.84 -15.56
CA GLY A 165 -2.85 -16.60 -15.52
C GLY A 165 -1.57 -16.75 -14.71
N ASN A 166 -0.45 -16.24 -15.22
CA ASN A 166 0.83 -16.23 -14.50
C ASN A 166 0.98 -14.91 -13.74
N LEU A 167 0.76 -14.94 -12.43
CA LEU A 167 0.71 -13.76 -11.57
C LEU A 167 1.63 -13.95 -10.38
N TRP A 168 2.48 -12.94 -10.12
CA TRP A 168 3.41 -12.93 -9.00
C TRP A 168 4.28 -14.20 -8.86
N GLY A 169 4.71 -14.76 -9.99
CA GLY A 169 5.56 -15.96 -10.02
C GLY A 169 4.80 -17.26 -9.76
N SER A 170 3.47 -17.19 -9.63
CA SER A 170 2.57 -18.32 -9.43
C SER A 170 1.61 -18.46 -10.62
N GLN A 171 1.26 -19.69 -10.96
CA GLN A 171 0.23 -19.97 -11.94
C GLN A 171 -1.12 -20.02 -11.21
N LEU A 172 -1.95 -19.00 -11.37
CA LEU A 172 -3.31 -18.97 -10.86
C LEU A 172 -4.27 -19.54 -11.90
N THR A 173 -5.28 -20.26 -11.43
CA THR A 173 -6.36 -20.81 -12.26
C THR A 173 -7.69 -20.12 -11.90
N SER A 174 -8.59 -19.98 -12.87
CA SER A 174 -9.91 -19.42 -12.67
C SER A 174 -10.98 -20.20 -13.41
N GLN A 175 -12.18 -20.34 -12.82
CA GLN A 175 -13.32 -20.96 -13.50
C GLN A 175 -13.92 -20.02 -14.55
N THR A 176 -13.97 -18.72 -14.24
CA THR A 176 -14.48 -17.69 -15.15
C THR A 176 -13.45 -16.60 -15.40
N PHE A 177 -13.49 -16.01 -16.60
CA PHE A 177 -12.66 -14.87 -16.96
C PHE A 177 -13.45 -13.92 -17.87
N SER A 178 -13.45 -12.63 -17.54
CA SER A 178 -14.01 -11.56 -18.37
C SER A 178 -13.14 -10.31 -18.34
N CYS A 179 -13.06 -9.60 -19.46
CA CYS A 179 -12.59 -8.22 -19.47
C CYS A 179 -13.77 -7.28 -19.21
N VAL A 180 -13.54 -6.25 -18.40
CA VAL A 180 -14.58 -5.32 -17.96
C VAL A 180 -14.14 -3.90 -18.25
N SER A 181 -14.81 -3.25 -19.19
CA SER A 181 -14.64 -1.82 -19.41
C SER A 181 -15.28 -1.08 -18.24
N VAL A 182 -14.53 -0.20 -17.58
CA VAL A 182 -15.00 0.56 -16.42
C VAL A 182 -14.61 2.03 -16.53
N GLN A 183 -15.56 2.87 -16.15
CA GLN A 183 -15.38 4.30 -15.91
C GLN A 183 -16.06 4.58 -14.58
N GLY A 184 -15.29 4.84 -13.52
CA GLY A 184 -15.91 5.05 -12.22
C GLY A 184 -14.97 4.92 -11.03
N HIS A 185 -15.55 5.19 -9.88
CA HIS A 185 -14.90 4.98 -8.60
C HIS A 185 -14.75 3.50 -8.26
N ALA A 186 -13.98 3.20 -7.23
CA ALA A 186 -13.78 1.84 -6.76
C ALA A 186 -15.11 1.14 -6.44
N SER A 187 -16.10 1.86 -5.89
CA SER A 187 -17.42 1.28 -5.64
C SER A 187 -18.27 0.96 -6.87
N THR A 188 -17.94 1.51 -8.05
CA THR A 188 -18.69 1.26 -9.28
C THR A 188 -18.73 -0.24 -9.63
N ILE A 189 -17.69 -1.01 -9.25
CA ILE A 189 -17.61 -2.45 -9.52
C ILE A 189 -18.15 -3.34 -8.40
N ILE A 190 -18.73 -2.80 -7.33
CA ILE A 190 -19.34 -3.63 -6.27
C ILE A 190 -20.38 -4.62 -6.83
N PRO A 191 -21.32 -4.20 -7.71
CA PRO A 191 -22.32 -5.13 -8.24
C PRO A 191 -21.70 -6.25 -9.08
N LEU A 192 -20.58 -6.00 -9.76
CA LEU A 192 -19.80 -7.04 -10.46
C LEU A 192 -19.26 -8.08 -9.48
N LEU A 193 -18.64 -7.64 -8.38
CA LEU A 193 -18.02 -8.53 -7.38
C LEU A 193 -19.04 -9.31 -6.55
N MET A 194 -20.27 -8.81 -6.50
CA MET A 194 -21.39 -9.46 -5.81
C MET A 194 -22.29 -10.27 -6.75
N LYS A 195 -22.03 -10.26 -8.07
CA LYS A 195 -22.86 -10.90 -9.11
C LYS A 195 -23.07 -12.39 -8.85
N ASP A 196 -22.02 -13.09 -8.43
CA ASP A 196 -22.06 -14.51 -8.09
C ASP A 196 -21.92 -14.68 -6.56
N ALA A 197 -23.00 -15.16 -5.94
CA ALA A 197 -23.02 -15.40 -4.51
C ALA A 197 -22.17 -16.61 -4.08
N SER A 198 -21.86 -17.52 -5.00
CA SER A 198 -21.03 -18.70 -4.74
C SER A 198 -19.53 -18.43 -4.86
N SER A 199 -19.15 -17.32 -5.51
CA SER A 199 -17.75 -16.95 -5.71
C SER A 199 -17.10 -16.54 -4.38
N ARG A 200 -16.12 -17.34 -3.94
CA ARG A 200 -15.36 -17.15 -2.69
C ARG A 200 -14.04 -16.43 -2.91
N SER A 201 -13.51 -16.40 -4.12
CA SER A 201 -12.22 -15.78 -4.44
C SER A 201 -12.28 -15.10 -5.80
N ILE A 202 -12.04 -13.79 -5.82
CA ILE A 202 -12.12 -12.98 -7.03
C ILE A 202 -10.79 -12.27 -7.25
N TYR A 203 -10.26 -12.38 -8.46
CA TYR A 203 -9.09 -11.62 -8.92
C TYR A 203 -9.51 -10.43 -9.80
N ILE A 204 -8.91 -9.26 -9.54
CA ILE A 204 -9.05 -8.05 -10.38
C ILE A 204 -7.68 -7.61 -10.92
N GLY A 205 -7.46 -7.78 -12.21
CA GLY A 205 -6.32 -7.17 -12.89
C GLY A 205 -6.60 -5.71 -13.27
N ARG A 206 -5.53 -4.91 -13.39
CA ARG A 206 -5.59 -3.50 -13.80
C ARG A 206 -6.40 -2.62 -12.85
N ALA A 207 -6.24 -2.84 -11.55
CA ALA A 207 -6.97 -2.11 -10.51
C ALA A 207 -6.65 -0.60 -10.49
N GLU A 208 -5.64 -0.10 -11.22
CA GLU A 208 -5.44 1.34 -11.40
C GLU A 208 -6.54 2.02 -12.21
N THR A 209 -7.35 1.27 -12.97
CA THR A 209 -8.44 1.80 -13.80
C THR A 209 -9.57 2.41 -12.96
N ILE A 210 -9.83 1.88 -11.76
CA ILE A 210 -10.80 2.46 -10.81
C ILE A 210 -10.17 3.62 -10.03
N ILE A 211 -10.95 4.66 -9.75
CA ILE A 211 -10.49 5.86 -9.00
C ILE A 211 -11.03 5.87 -7.56
N HIS A 212 -10.53 6.80 -6.73
CA HIS A 212 -10.94 6.90 -5.32
C HIS A 212 -12.36 7.42 -5.17
N ASP A 213 -13.24 6.70 -4.46
CA ASP A 213 -14.61 7.15 -4.15
C ASP A 213 -14.68 8.56 -3.55
N GLU A 214 -13.75 8.89 -2.64
CA GLU A 214 -13.66 10.20 -2.00
C GLU A 214 -12.18 10.53 -1.76
N TYR A 215 -11.51 11.11 -2.76
CA TYR A 215 -10.11 11.48 -2.63
C TYR A 215 -9.91 12.55 -1.54
N GLY A 216 -9.00 12.29 -0.60
CA GLY A 216 -8.76 13.19 0.54
C GLY A 216 -9.84 13.18 1.63
N GLY A 217 -10.86 12.33 1.49
CA GLY A 217 -11.94 12.16 2.47
C GLY A 217 -11.53 11.38 3.73
N LYS A 218 -12.51 11.19 4.64
CA LYS A 218 -12.31 10.46 5.91
C LYS A 218 -11.77 9.05 5.67
N TRP A 219 -12.34 8.33 4.71
CA TRP A 219 -12.02 6.93 4.44
C TRP A 219 -10.69 6.78 3.72
N TYR A 220 -10.40 7.67 2.76
CA TYR A 220 -9.07 7.82 2.15
C TYR A 220 -7.99 7.96 3.23
N TRP A 221 -8.15 8.91 4.17
CA TRP A 221 -7.14 9.15 5.20
C TRP A 221 -7.02 8.00 6.21
N LYS A 222 -8.10 7.25 6.51
CA LYS A 222 -8.00 6.06 7.36
C LYS A 222 -7.20 4.95 6.68
N ALA A 223 -7.51 4.63 5.43
CA ALA A 223 -6.75 3.67 4.64
C ALA A 223 -5.28 4.10 4.52
N ARG A 224 -5.03 5.38 4.20
CA ARG A 224 -3.66 5.92 4.08
C ARG A 224 -2.87 5.87 5.39
N ARG A 225 -3.50 6.17 6.54
CA ARG A 225 -2.85 6.09 7.87
C ARG A 225 -2.55 4.66 8.31
N SER A 226 -3.34 3.69 7.86
CA SER A 226 -3.11 2.28 8.17
C SER A 226 -1.79 1.74 7.59
N MET A 227 -1.29 2.36 6.51
CA MET A 227 -0.02 2.02 5.87
C MET A 227 1.19 2.55 6.66
N ARG A 228 1.39 2.02 7.88
CA ARG A 228 2.62 2.20 8.67
C ARG A 228 3.76 1.40 8.04
N PHE A 229 4.97 1.95 8.03
CA PHE A 229 6.13 1.21 7.53
C PHE A 229 6.50 0.08 8.49
N ALA A 230 7.19 -0.93 7.98
CA ALA A 230 7.70 -2.01 8.83
C ALA A 230 8.73 -1.48 9.82
N THR A 231 8.70 -1.98 11.06
CA THR A 231 9.53 -1.47 12.18
C THR A 231 11.02 -1.44 11.84
N HIS A 232 11.56 -2.47 11.19
CA HIS A 232 12.98 -2.50 10.81
C HIS A 232 13.39 -1.38 9.83
N LEU A 233 12.46 -0.88 9.01
CA LEU A 233 12.72 0.28 8.14
C LEU A 233 12.65 1.59 8.93
N GLU A 234 11.72 1.69 9.88
CA GLU A 234 11.62 2.84 10.79
C GLU A 234 12.86 2.94 11.69
N ASP A 235 13.38 1.81 12.18
CA ASP A 235 14.60 1.73 12.99
C ASP A 235 15.83 2.18 12.22
N GLU A 236 16.01 1.72 10.97
CA GLU A 236 17.14 2.13 10.13
C GLU A 236 17.04 3.63 9.78
N ALA A 237 15.82 4.13 9.52
CA ALA A 237 15.59 5.56 9.29
C ALA A 237 15.89 6.40 10.56
N ALA A 238 15.49 5.92 11.75
CA ALA A 238 15.77 6.57 13.02
C ALA A 238 17.28 6.61 13.31
N LYS A 239 17.99 5.51 13.04
CA LYS A 239 19.45 5.44 13.15
C LYS A 239 20.14 6.45 12.22
N PHE A 240 19.70 6.53 10.96
CA PHE A 240 20.24 7.49 10.00
C PHE A 240 20.01 8.94 10.47
N ARG A 241 18.79 9.26 10.93
CA ARG A 241 18.43 10.58 11.47
C ARG A 241 19.30 10.97 12.67
N ALA A 242 19.47 10.06 13.62
CA ALA A 242 20.29 10.31 14.80
C ALA A 242 21.77 10.53 14.43
N THR A 243 22.31 9.69 13.54
CA THR A 243 23.74 9.70 13.17
C THR A 243 24.12 10.89 12.30
N HIS A 244 23.28 11.26 11.33
CA HIS A 244 23.67 12.19 10.26
C HIS A 244 22.91 13.52 10.28
N LEU A 245 21.76 13.58 10.96
CA LEU A 245 20.85 14.74 10.87
C LEU A 245 20.55 15.38 12.22
N ALA A 246 21.18 14.92 13.32
CA ALA A 246 20.92 15.39 14.68
C ALA A 246 19.41 15.43 15.00
N SER A 247 18.69 14.37 14.61
CA SER A 247 17.23 14.31 14.57
C SER A 247 16.72 13.05 15.29
N ASN A 248 15.69 13.20 16.11
CA ASN A 248 14.93 12.12 16.75
C ASN A 248 13.53 12.59 17.14
N ASP A 249 12.59 11.67 17.31
CA ASP A 249 11.17 12.04 17.47
C ASP A 249 10.87 12.87 18.72
N VAL A 250 11.65 12.71 19.80
CA VAL A 250 11.46 13.48 21.04
C VAL A 250 11.84 14.95 20.81
N GLN A 251 13.04 15.21 20.29
CA GLN A 251 13.52 16.57 20.04
C GLN A 251 12.77 17.26 18.89
N ASP A 252 12.34 16.48 17.90
CA ASP A 252 11.65 16.95 16.71
C ASP A 252 10.13 17.12 16.93
N SER A 253 9.62 16.61 18.06
CA SER A 253 8.19 16.51 18.37
C SER A 253 7.38 15.74 17.32
N THR A 254 7.96 14.71 16.71
CA THR A 254 7.33 13.92 15.62
C THR A 254 6.85 12.54 16.06
N GLN A 255 6.65 12.35 17.37
CA GLN A 255 6.19 11.08 17.93
C GLN A 255 4.79 10.75 17.44
N LEU A 256 4.64 9.55 16.89
CA LEU A 256 3.37 9.04 16.42
C LEU A 256 2.78 8.08 17.45
N ALA A 257 1.45 8.06 17.55
CA ALA A 257 0.77 7.02 18.32
C ALA A 257 1.08 5.64 17.73
N SER A 258 1.36 4.68 18.62
CA SER A 258 1.62 3.28 18.25
C SER A 258 0.44 2.68 17.49
N ASP A 259 -0.78 3.00 17.90
CA ASP A 259 -1.97 2.77 17.10
C ASP A 259 -2.30 3.98 16.22
N TRP A 260 -2.30 3.79 14.90
CA TRP A 260 -2.63 4.87 13.97
C TRP A 260 -4.06 5.41 14.15
N ARG A 261 -4.97 4.62 14.74
CA ARG A 261 -6.36 5.03 15.00
C ARG A 261 -6.45 6.11 16.08
N ASP A 262 -5.46 6.17 16.96
CA ASP A 262 -5.36 7.17 18.01
C ASP A 262 -4.69 8.47 17.54
N THR A 263 -4.26 8.52 16.27
CA THR A 263 -3.68 9.73 15.68
C THR A 263 -4.76 10.80 15.52
N LYS A 264 -4.62 11.89 16.26
CA LYS A 264 -5.51 13.06 16.20
C LYS A 264 -4.90 14.15 15.31
N PRO A 265 -5.73 15.01 14.68
CA PRO A 265 -5.22 16.22 14.04
C PRO A 265 -4.39 17.02 15.04
N GLN A 266 -3.12 17.24 14.71
CA GLN A 266 -2.24 18.01 15.57
C GLN A 266 -2.68 19.48 15.58
N ARG A 267 -2.89 20.05 16.78
CA ARG A 267 -3.21 21.48 16.96
C ARG A 267 -1.98 22.39 16.90
N LYS A 268 -0.80 21.84 17.18
CA LYS A 268 0.51 22.51 17.04
C LYS A 268 1.30 21.81 15.95
N ARG A 269 2.00 22.58 15.13
CA ARG A 269 2.85 22.01 14.07
C ARG A 269 4.05 21.34 14.72
N ASP A 270 4.37 20.12 14.28
CA ASP A 270 5.63 19.47 14.60
C ASP A 270 6.79 20.37 14.18
N ARG A 271 7.83 20.36 15.01
CA ARG A 271 9.05 21.13 14.72
C ARG A 271 9.81 20.51 13.56
N GLY A 272 9.94 19.17 13.56
CA GLY A 272 10.82 18.44 12.68
C GLY A 272 12.30 18.59 13.07
N GLY A 273 13.15 17.76 12.46
CA GLY A 273 14.60 17.80 12.69
C GLY A 273 15.28 19.02 12.03
N PRO A 274 16.54 19.34 12.41
CA PRO A 274 17.25 20.53 11.96
C PRO A 274 17.87 20.38 10.55
N TYR A 275 17.08 19.92 9.57
CA TYR A 275 17.53 19.72 8.20
C TYR A 275 16.40 19.97 7.18
N VAL A 276 16.77 20.27 5.93
CA VAL A 276 15.83 20.31 4.81
C VAL A 276 15.75 18.94 4.13
N ALA A 277 14.55 18.43 3.89
CA ALA A 277 14.34 17.20 3.13
C ALA A 277 13.96 17.51 1.68
N VAL A 278 14.63 16.87 0.72
CA VAL A 278 14.42 17.12 -0.71
C VAL A 278 14.23 15.79 -1.43
N HIS A 279 13.12 15.66 -2.14
CA HIS A 279 12.91 14.56 -3.08
C HIS A 279 13.22 15.06 -4.49
N LEU A 280 14.34 14.60 -5.04
CA LEU A 280 14.81 14.98 -6.37
C LEU A 280 14.62 13.80 -7.34
N ARG A 281 13.44 13.75 -7.97
CA ARG A 281 13.07 12.77 -8.99
C ARG A 281 13.70 13.16 -10.34
N ARG A 282 14.56 12.30 -10.87
CA ARG A 282 15.41 12.57 -12.05
C ARG A 282 15.15 11.54 -13.15
N ASN A 283 16.06 10.59 -13.39
CA ASN A 283 16.04 9.55 -14.44
C ASN A 283 15.04 9.79 -15.61
N ASP A 284 14.04 8.94 -15.76
CA ASP A 284 12.99 8.99 -16.78
C ASP A 284 12.15 10.26 -16.71
N PHE A 285 11.99 10.87 -15.53
CA PHE A 285 11.30 12.15 -15.37
C PHE A 285 12.02 13.28 -16.10
N VAL A 286 13.35 13.28 -16.13
CA VAL A 286 14.12 14.27 -16.91
C VAL A 286 13.95 14.04 -18.42
N GLN A 287 13.86 12.77 -18.84
CA GLN A 287 13.69 12.42 -20.25
C GLN A 287 12.28 12.78 -20.74
N ALA A 288 11.25 12.43 -19.97
CA ALA A 288 9.85 12.64 -20.34
C ALA A 288 9.33 14.05 -20.02
N ARG A 289 9.83 14.68 -18.94
CA ARG A 289 9.33 15.94 -18.38
C ARG A 289 10.45 16.93 -18.04
N GLY A 290 11.53 16.92 -18.82
CA GLY A 290 12.73 17.74 -18.56
C GLY A 290 12.49 19.25 -18.37
N LYS A 291 11.41 19.79 -18.95
CA LYS A 291 11.00 21.19 -18.79
C LYS A 291 10.29 21.49 -17.47
N GLU A 292 9.69 20.48 -16.83
CA GLU A 292 8.96 20.59 -15.56
C GLU A 292 9.87 20.36 -14.34
N VAL A 293 11.10 19.87 -14.54
CA VAL A 293 12.06 19.59 -13.47
C VAL A 293 13.22 20.58 -13.46
N PRO A 294 13.68 21.04 -12.28
CA PRO A 294 14.82 21.94 -12.21
C PRO A 294 16.12 21.26 -12.65
N SER A 295 17.05 22.04 -13.21
CA SER A 295 18.44 21.59 -13.37
C SER A 295 19.12 21.41 -12.01
N LEU A 296 20.19 20.61 -11.95
CA LEU A 296 20.94 20.39 -10.69
C LEU A 296 21.42 21.70 -10.07
N LYS A 297 21.89 22.66 -10.89
CA LYS A 297 22.30 24.00 -10.43
C LYS A 297 21.14 24.78 -9.81
N LYS A 298 19.97 24.79 -10.47
CA LYS A 298 18.78 25.48 -9.95
C LYS A 298 18.26 24.83 -8.67
N ALA A 299 18.23 23.49 -8.62
CA ALA A 299 17.85 22.75 -7.43
C ALA A 299 18.79 23.05 -6.26
N ALA A 300 20.12 23.02 -6.47
CA ALA A 300 21.09 23.38 -5.44
C ALA A 300 20.95 24.83 -4.94
N GLN A 301 20.67 25.77 -5.84
CA GLN A 301 20.40 27.17 -5.47
C GLN A 301 19.15 27.29 -4.57
N GLN A 302 18.07 26.58 -4.91
CA GLN A 302 16.85 26.54 -4.08
C GLN A 302 17.14 25.95 -2.70
N ILE A 303 17.88 24.84 -2.62
CA ILE A 303 18.26 24.22 -1.35
C ILE A 303 19.08 25.19 -0.50
N LYS A 304 20.12 25.81 -1.06
CA LYS A 304 20.96 26.80 -0.35
C LYS A 304 20.14 27.98 0.16
N HIS A 305 19.20 28.48 -0.65
CA HIS A 305 18.30 29.54 -0.25
C HIS A 305 17.42 29.13 0.94
N ILE A 306 16.85 27.92 0.91
CA ILE A 306 16.01 27.40 2.00
C ILE A 306 16.83 27.19 3.27
N ILE A 307 18.01 26.57 3.18
CA ILE A 307 18.93 26.36 4.31
C ILE A 307 19.23 27.69 5.00
N LYS A 308 19.63 28.71 4.24
CA LYS A 308 19.92 30.05 4.78
C LYS A 308 18.67 30.70 5.39
N LYS A 309 17.52 30.64 4.70
CA LYS A 309 16.27 31.26 5.15
C LYS A 309 15.72 30.63 6.43
N GLN A 310 15.93 29.34 6.62
CA GLN A 310 15.43 28.56 7.76
C GLN A 310 16.48 28.38 8.87
N ASN A 311 17.68 28.98 8.73
CA ASN A 311 18.81 28.79 9.65
C ASN A 311 19.15 27.31 9.91
N LEU A 312 19.13 26.50 8.84
CA LEU A 312 19.49 25.09 8.88
C LEU A 312 20.95 24.91 8.48
N THR A 313 21.54 23.75 8.79
CA THR A 313 22.92 23.41 8.43
C THR A 313 23.02 22.19 7.51
N SER A 314 21.96 21.38 7.43
CA SER A 314 21.98 20.08 6.76
C SER A 314 20.84 19.92 5.76
N ALA A 315 21.07 19.09 4.74
CA ALA A 315 20.05 18.67 3.77
C ALA A 315 20.08 17.15 3.61
N PHE A 316 18.91 16.53 3.69
CA PHE A 316 18.68 15.14 3.30
C PHE A 316 18.09 15.10 1.90
N ILE A 317 18.72 14.36 0.99
CA ILE A 317 18.32 14.31 -0.42
C ILE A 317 17.97 12.85 -0.78
N ALA A 318 16.70 12.61 -1.06
CA ALA A 318 16.22 11.36 -1.63
C ALA A 318 16.19 11.51 -3.16
N THR A 319 17.00 10.75 -3.89
CA THR A 319 17.04 10.78 -5.36
C THR A 319 17.22 9.39 -5.96
N ASP A 320 16.66 9.21 -7.14
CA ASP A 320 16.78 8.02 -7.97
C ASP A 320 17.97 8.09 -8.96
N ALA A 321 18.72 9.19 -9.01
CA ALA A 321 19.89 9.36 -9.88
C ALA A 321 21.22 9.37 -9.09
N PRO A 322 21.73 8.21 -8.62
CA PRO A 322 22.94 8.15 -7.80
C PRO A 322 24.19 8.66 -8.52
N ARG A 323 24.26 8.54 -9.85
CA ARG A 323 25.38 9.09 -10.65
C ARG A 323 25.39 10.63 -10.67
N GLU A 324 24.23 11.26 -10.50
CA GLU A 324 24.13 12.71 -10.40
C GLU A 324 24.37 13.20 -8.97
N ALA A 325 24.25 12.33 -7.96
CA ALA A 325 24.42 12.70 -6.55
C ALA A 325 25.82 13.29 -6.26
N GLY A 326 26.89 12.73 -6.84
CA GLY A 326 28.24 13.28 -6.70
C GLY A 326 28.39 14.68 -7.31
N LYS A 327 27.79 14.91 -8.49
CA LYS A 327 27.74 16.23 -9.13
C LYS A 327 26.89 17.21 -8.31
N PHE A 328 25.81 16.72 -7.70
CA PHE A 328 24.95 17.54 -6.88
C PHE A 328 25.65 17.97 -5.59
N ALA A 329 26.38 17.05 -4.95
CA ALA A 329 27.17 17.32 -3.76
C ALA A 329 28.24 18.39 -4.03
N SER A 330 28.96 18.30 -5.16
CA SER A 330 29.98 19.31 -5.52
C SER A 330 29.40 20.70 -5.81
N ILE A 331 28.15 20.78 -6.28
CA ILE A 331 27.44 22.07 -6.46
C ILE A 331 26.93 22.60 -5.10
N CYS A 332 26.54 21.71 -4.18
CA CYS A 332 25.94 22.08 -2.89
C CYS A 332 26.98 22.49 -1.84
N LEU A 333 28.13 21.83 -1.77
CA LEU A 333 29.20 22.17 -0.84
C LEU A 333 29.95 23.42 -1.33
N PRO A 334 30.33 24.37 -0.45
CA PRO A 334 31.34 25.36 -0.82
C PRO A 334 32.62 24.62 -1.21
N PRO A 335 33.44 25.15 -2.15
CA PRO A 335 34.77 24.60 -2.37
C PRO A 335 35.48 24.55 -1.01
N SER A 336 36.05 23.39 -0.69
CA SER A 336 36.83 23.17 0.52
C SER A 336 37.84 24.31 0.66
N VAL A 337 37.73 25.10 1.72
CA VAL A 337 38.83 25.95 2.16
C VAL A 337 39.89 24.97 2.64
N CYS A 338 40.91 24.74 1.82
CA CYS A 338 42.12 24.07 2.25
C CYS A 338 42.66 24.86 3.44
N ALA A 339 42.74 24.21 4.61
CA ALA A 339 43.56 24.68 5.72
C ALA A 339 44.97 24.13 5.54
#